data_AF-A0A7C5PMW9-F1
#
_entry.id   AF-A0A7C5PMW9-F1
#
_cell.length_a   1.000
_cell.length_b   1.000
_cell.length_c   1.000
_cell.angle_alpha   90.00
_cell.angle_beta   90.00
_cell.angle_gamma   90.00
#
_symmetry.space_group_name_H-M   'P 1'
#
loop_
_entity.id
_entity.type
_entity.pdbx_description
1 polymer ?
#
loop_
_entity_poly.entity_id
_entity_poly.type
_entity_poly.pdbx_seq_one_letter_code
_entity_poly.pdbx_strand_id
1 'polypeptide(L)'
;MLFSEKAISLKNDFSSAYNNLGVSYIIKSSYEEQNGIDSLPSIKKSIECYEKAIKIDSKNAEVYINNGNPYTILVDYYLNKGEETLSFIEKAIEKNPNYLSTLLNLMVMLYLKYANYKISINFDPFKDFEKAEDSAKKVISINENYYLYNEIMAEILNFSAKNKDFKIFIIEAEKFIEKSSKMNPENENIYKLRERLSKLKKFN
;
A
#
# COMPACT_ATOMS: atom_id res chain seq x y z
N MET A 1 -12.03 -5.36 -21.14
CA MET A 1 -12.99 -4.25 -21.03
C MET A 1 -14.35 -4.60 -21.65
N LEU A 2 -14.51 -4.68 -22.98
CA LEU A 2 -15.81 -4.95 -23.64
C LEU A 2 -16.54 -6.21 -23.15
N PHE A 3 -15.83 -7.34 -22.96
CA PHE A 3 -16.44 -8.56 -22.45
C PHE A 3 -16.92 -8.43 -21.00
N SER A 4 -16.17 -7.73 -20.15
CA SER A 4 -16.55 -7.47 -18.76
C SER A 4 -17.75 -6.53 -18.68
N GLU A 5 -17.79 -5.47 -19.50
CA GLU A 5 -18.92 -4.54 -19.58
C GLU A 5 -20.20 -5.23 -20.07
N LYS A 6 -20.07 -6.11 -21.06
CA LYS A 6 -21.19 -6.95 -21.53
C LYS A 6 -21.64 -7.95 -20.48
N ALA A 7 -20.72 -8.53 -19.72
CA ALA A 7 -21.08 -9.42 -18.62
C ALA A 7 -21.83 -8.67 -17.52
N ILE A 8 -21.39 -7.45 -17.16
CA ILE A 8 -22.06 -6.57 -16.18
C ILE A 8 -23.45 -6.14 -16.66
N SER A 9 -23.62 -5.86 -17.95
CA SER A 9 -24.93 -5.45 -18.50
C SER A 9 -25.95 -6.59 -18.52
N LEU A 10 -25.48 -7.85 -18.62
CA LEU A 10 -26.32 -9.03 -18.55
C LEU A 10 -26.58 -9.48 -17.11
N LYS A 11 -25.59 -9.33 -16.23
CA LYS A 11 -25.63 -9.73 -14.82
C LYS A 11 -24.83 -8.77 -13.96
N ASN A 12 -25.53 -7.91 -13.22
CA ASN A 12 -24.93 -6.80 -12.45
C ASN A 12 -24.35 -7.23 -11.08
N ASP A 13 -24.52 -8.49 -10.67
CA ASP A 13 -23.99 -9.09 -9.45
C ASP A 13 -22.85 -10.09 -9.76
N PHE A 14 -22.12 -9.87 -10.86
CA PHE A 14 -20.99 -10.73 -11.21
C PHE A 14 -19.65 -10.16 -10.75
N SER A 15 -19.23 -10.54 -9.53
CA SER A 15 -17.99 -10.06 -8.90
C SER A 15 -16.77 -10.19 -9.80
N SER A 16 -16.57 -11.36 -10.43
CA SER A 16 -15.44 -11.61 -11.34
C SER A 16 -15.45 -10.69 -12.57
N ALA A 17 -16.60 -10.26 -13.07
CA ALA A 17 -16.65 -9.31 -14.19
C ALA A 17 -16.20 -7.91 -13.77
N TYR A 18 -16.58 -7.46 -12.56
CA TYR A 18 -16.06 -6.22 -11.99
C TYR A 18 -14.57 -6.30 -11.69
N ASN A 19 -14.06 -7.42 -11.17
CA ASN A 19 -12.62 -7.66 -11.01
C ASN A 19 -11.87 -7.50 -12.33
N ASN A 20 -12.33 -8.19 -13.38
CA ASN A 20 -11.70 -8.17 -14.70
C ASN A 20 -11.81 -6.79 -15.37
N LEU A 21 -12.87 -6.03 -15.08
CA LEU A 21 -13.01 -4.66 -15.53
C LEU A 21 -12.01 -3.75 -14.80
N GLY A 22 -11.83 -3.94 -13.49
CA GLY A 22 -10.81 -3.26 -12.69
C GLY A 22 -9.40 -3.47 -13.26
N VAL A 23 -9.03 -4.72 -13.56
CA VAL A 23 -7.74 -5.06 -14.21
C VAL A 23 -7.61 -4.38 -15.57
N SER A 24 -8.67 -4.37 -16.38
CA SER A 24 -8.66 -3.70 -17.68
C SER A 24 -8.37 -2.20 -17.57
N TYR A 25 -8.90 -1.55 -16.54
CA TYR A 25 -8.63 -0.13 -16.27
C TYR A 25 -7.20 0.13 -15.78
N ILE A 26 -6.55 -0.84 -15.11
CA ILE A 26 -5.13 -0.76 -14.77
C ILE A 26 -4.24 -0.81 -16.00
N ILE A 27 -4.51 -1.75 -16.90
CA ILE A 27 -3.77 -1.84 -18.16
C ILE A 27 -3.94 -0.53 -18.95
N LYS A 28 -5.14 0.04 -18.96
CA LYS A 28 -5.42 1.35 -19.57
C LYS A 28 -4.66 2.48 -18.90
N SER A 29 -4.61 2.54 -17.56
CA SER A 29 -3.86 3.59 -16.86
C SER A 29 -2.35 3.52 -17.15
N SER A 30 -1.77 2.31 -17.22
CA SER A 30 -0.35 2.15 -17.57
C SER A 30 -0.06 2.57 -19.01
N TYR A 31 -0.97 2.28 -19.94
CA TYR A 31 -0.86 2.77 -21.32
C TYR A 31 -0.97 4.29 -21.38
N GLU A 32 -1.93 4.89 -20.66
CA GLU A 32 -2.12 6.34 -20.61
C GLU A 32 -0.86 7.05 -20.10
N GLU A 33 -0.27 6.55 -19.01
CA GLU A 33 0.97 7.09 -18.44
C GLU A 33 2.15 7.02 -19.43
N GLN A 34 2.35 5.88 -20.10
CA GLN A 34 3.41 5.72 -21.10
C GLN A 34 3.26 6.67 -22.30
N ASN A 35 2.04 7.13 -22.57
CA ASN A 35 1.74 8.04 -23.67
C ASN A 35 1.57 9.50 -23.20
N GLY A 36 1.90 9.81 -21.94
CA GLY A 36 1.78 11.16 -21.38
C GLY A 36 0.33 11.64 -21.21
N ILE A 37 -0.62 10.72 -21.21
CA ILE A 37 -2.05 10.96 -20.98
C ILE A 37 -2.32 10.88 -19.47
N ASP A 38 -3.22 11.72 -18.97
CA ASP A 38 -3.66 11.63 -17.58
C ASP A 38 -4.35 10.29 -17.30
N SER A 39 -3.68 9.43 -16.54
CA SER A 39 -4.15 8.09 -16.19
C SER A 39 -5.08 8.06 -14.98
N LEU A 40 -5.25 9.18 -14.26
CA LEU A 40 -6.07 9.26 -13.05
C LEU A 40 -7.53 8.81 -13.24
N PRO A 41 -8.23 9.19 -14.33
CA PRO A 41 -9.59 8.73 -14.56
C PRO A 41 -9.69 7.21 -14.66
N SER A 42 -8.72 6.56 -15.29
CA SER A 42 -8.69 5.10 -15.40
C SER A 42 -8.37 4.43 -14.08
N ILE A 43 -7.43 4.98 -13.30
CA ILE A 43 -7.13 4.44 -11.96
C ILE A 43 -8.36 4.55 -11.04
N LYS A 44 -9.07 5.70 -11.03
CA LYS A 44 -10.32 5.88 -10.26
C LYS A 44 -11.39 4.86 -10.66
N LYS A 45 -11.61 4.65 -11.97
CA LYS A 45 -12.55 3.64 -12.47
C LYS A 45 -12.14 2.22 -12.07
N SER A 46 -10.84 1.93 -12.03
CA SER A 46 -10.34 0.65 -11.58
C SER A 46 -10.74 0.37 -10.13
N ILE A 47 -10.53 1.35 -9.24
CA ILE A 47 -10.90 1.28 -7.83
C ILE A 47 -12.40 1.05 -7.66
N GLU A 48 -13.25 1.82 -8.34
CA GLU A 48 -14.71 1.65 -8.30
C GLU A 48 -15.14 0.24 -8.72
N CYS A 49 -14.46 -0.36 -9.69
CA CYS A 49 -14.73 -1.72 -10.13
C CYS A 49 -14.38 -2.74 -9.04
N TYR A 50 -13.20 -2.62 -8.41
CA TYR A 50 -12.85 -3.50 -7.30
C TYR A 50 -13.78 -3.32 -6.09
N GLU A 51 -14.15 -2.10 -5.73
CA GLU A 51 -15.12 -1.86 -4.65
C GLU A 51 -16.46 -2.56 -4.90
N LYS A 52 -16.95 -2.51 -6.14
CA LYS A 52 -18.17 -3.24 -6.55
C LYS A 52 -17.97 -4.76 -6.51
N ALA A 53 -16.83 -5.26 -7.00
CA ALA A 53 -16.51 -6.68 -6.96
C ALA A 53 -16.51 -7.24 -5.52
N ILE A 54 -15.92 -6.50 -4.57
CA ILE A 54 -15.87 -6.92 -3.16
C ILE A 54 -17.25 -6.79 -2.49
N LYS A 55 -18.04 -5.76 -2.83
CA LYS A 55 -19.41 -5.62 -2.31
C LYS A 55 -20.31 -6.78 -2.72
N ILE A 56 -20.10 -7.31 -3.91
CA ILE A 56 -20.85 -8.45 -4.46
C ILE A 56 -20.36 -9.76 -3.82
N ASP A 57 -19.05 -9.96 -3.75
CA ASP A 57 -18.46 -11.15 -3.13
C ASP A 57 -17.23 -10.77 -2.30
N SER A 58 -17.45 -10.66 -0.99
CA SER A 58 -16.41 -10.31 -0.03
C SER A 58 -15.48 -11.48 0.32
N LYS A 59 -15.66 -12.67 -0.26
CA LYS A 59 -14.80 -13.84 -0.04
C LYS A 59 -13.89 -14.14 -1.23
N ASN A 60 -14.05 -13.41 -2.34
CA ASN A 60 -13.26 -13.64 -3.53
C ASN A 60 -11.82 -13.13 -3.35
N ALA A 61 -10.92 -14.04 -2.96
CA ALA A 61 -9.50 -13.77 -2.73
C ALA A 61 -8.78 -13.12 -3.93
N GLU A 62 -9.19 -13.44 -5.16
CA GLU A 62 -8.61 -12.88 -6.38
C GLU A 62 -8.83 -11.36 -6.47
N VAL A 63 -9.99 -10.88 -5.99
CA VAL A 63 -10.31 -9.45 -5.95
C VAL A 63 -9.38 -8.72 -5.00
N TYR A 64 -9.05 -9.32 -3.86
CA TYR A 64 -8.15 -8.71 -2.88
C TYR A 64 -6.70 -8.63 -3.38
N ILE A 65 -6.22 -9.66 -4.07
CA ILE A 65 -4.90 -9.68 -4.70
C ILE A 65 -4.83 -8.59 -5.78
N ASN A 66 -5.85 -8.50 -6.64
CA ASN A 66 -5.86 -7.55 -7.75
C ASN A 66 -6.16 -6.10 -7.32
N ASN A 67 -6.82 -5.89 -6.18
CA ASN A 67 -7.12 -4.56 -5.65
C ASN A 67 -5.89 -3.84 -5.09
N GLY A 68 -4.83 -4.55 -4.68
CA GLY A 68 -3.58 -3.93 -4.21
C GLY A 68 -2.82 -3.17 -5.30
N ASN A 69 -2.90 -3.63 -6.56
CA ASN A 69 -2.21 -3.02 -7.70
C ASN A 69 -2.72 -1.60 -8.06
N PRO A 70 -4.04 -1.36 -8.24
CA PRO A 70 -4.61 -0.05 -8.51
C PRO A 70 -4.19 1.01 -7.53
N TYR A 71 -4.22 0.68 -6.25
CA TYR A 71 -3.88 1.64 -5.24
C TYR A 71 -2.37 1.85 -5.15
N THR A 72 -1.54 0.85 -5.44
CA THR A 72 -0.09 1.04 -5.60
C THR A 72 0.23 1.95 -6.80
N ILE A 73 -0.48 1.81 -7.90
CA ILE A 73 -0.38 2.66 -9.09
C ILE A 73 -0.92 4.07 -8.81
N LEU A 74 -2.02 4.18 -8.05
CA LEU A 74 -2.53 5.45 -7.53
C LEU A 74 -1.47 6.12 -6.66
N VAL A 75 -0.80 5.37 -5.77
CA VAL A 75 0.31 5.87 -4.96
C VAL A 75 1.45 6.37 -5.85
N ASP A 76 1.88 5.64 -6.89
CA ASP A 76 2.91 6.10 -7.83
C ASP A 76 2.48 7.37 -8.59
N TYR A 77 1.24 7.39 -9.08
CA TYR A 77 0.65 8.53 -9.76
C TYR A 77 0.62 9.77 -8.87
N TYR A 78 0.24 9.63 -7.59
CA TYR A 78 0.15 10.72 -6.63
C TYR A 78 1.44 11.01 -5.86
N LEU A 79 2.44 10.15 -5.91
CA LEU A 79 3.82 10.53 -5.58
C LEU A 79 4.35 11.56 -6.57
N ASN A 80 3.86 11.50 -7.81
CA ASN A 80 4.10 12.53 -8.82
C ASN A 80 3.08 13.69 -8.78
N LYS A 81 1.90 13.55 -8.13
CA LYS A 81 0.78 14.54 -8.19
C LYS A 81 -0.01 14.91 -6.91
N GLY A 82 0.39 14.51 -5.69
CA GLY A 82 -0.05 15.13 -4.41
C GLY A 82 -1.18 14.49 -3.58
N GLU A 83 -1.79 15.31 -2.67
CA GLU A 83 -2.61 14.95 -1.48
C GLU A 83 -3.99 14.29 -1.72
N GLU A 84 -4.48 14.25 -2.96
CA GLU A 84 -5.86 13.87 -3.29
C GLU A 84 -6.19 12.39 -3.02
N THR A 85 -5.19 11.50 -3.06
CA THR A 85 -5.35 10.06 -2.75
C THR A 85 -5.77 9.83 -1.30
N LEU A 86 -5.20 10.56 -0.36
CA LEU A 86 -5.45 10.36 1.07
C LEU A 86 -6.91 10.68 1.41
N SER A 87 -7.42 11.79 0.88
CA SER A 87 -8.83 12.17 1.04
C SER A 87 -9.79 11.13 0.47
N PHE A 88 -9.43 10.45 -0.61
CA PHE A 88 -10.25 9.39 -1.18
C PHE A 88 -10.28 8.15 -0.28
N ILE A 89 -9.12 7.71 0.22
CA ILE A 89 -9.02 6.55 1.11
C ILE A 89 -9.75 6.82 2.44
N GLU A 90 -9.63 8.02 3.00
CA GLU A 90 -10.35 8.44 4.21
C GLU A 90 -11.88 8.37 4.01
N LYS A 91 -12.40 8.89 2.89
CA LYS A 91 -13.84 8.80 2.55
C LYS A 91 -14.30 7.36 2.30
N ALA A 92 -13.45 6.51 1.74
CA ALA A 92 -13.77 5.10 1.52
C ALA A 92 -13.89 4.35 2.86
N ILE A 93 -13.03 4.67 3.83
CA ILE A 93 -13.10 4.15 5.21
C ILE A 93 -14.42 4.53 5.87
N GLU A 94 -14.84 5.79 5.74
CA GLU A 94 -16.12 6.27 6.31
C GLU A 94 -17.34 5.55 5.74
N LYS A 95 -17.31 5.18 4.45
CA LYS A 95 -18.45 4.58 3.75
C LYS A 95 -18.58 3.07 3.90
N ASN A 96 -17.50 2.35 4.22
CA ASN A 96 -17.58 0.90 4.42
C ASN A 96 -16.61 0.38 5.48
N PRO A 97 -17.07 0.21 6.72
CA PRO A 97 -16.26 -0.33 7.82
C PRO A 97 -15.71 -1.74 7.57
N ASN A 98 -16.35 -2.53 6.71
CA ASN A 98 -15.88 -3.89 6.38
C ASN A 98 -14.57 -3.90 5.58
N TYR A 99 -14.14 -2.75 5.04
CA TYR A 99 -12.86 -2.58 4.34
C TYR A 99 -11.83 -1.82 5.15
N LEU A 100 -12.12 -1.52 6.41
CA LEU A 100 -11.27 -0.70 7.28
C LEU A 100 -9.84 -1.25 7.34
N SER A 101 -9.66 -2.56 7.50
CA SER A 101 -8.32 -3.17 7.55
C SER A 101 -7.56 -3.05 6.22
N THR A 102 -8.21 -3.32 5.08
CA THR A 102 -7.59 -3.21 3.74
C THR A 102 -7.24 -1.76 3.39
N LEU A 103 -8.11 -0.80 3.71
CA LEU A 103 -7.89 0.61 3.42
C LEU A 103 -6.84 1.22 4.37
N LEU A 104 -6.81 0.82 5.64
CA LEU A 104 -5.74 1.20 6.55
C LEU A 104 -4.39 0.61 6.13
N ASN A 105 -4.35 -0.63 5.65
CA ASN A 105 -3.13 -1.21 5.07
C ASN A 105 -2.61 -0.40 3.90
N LEU A 106 -3.53 0.10 3.07
CA LEU A 106 -3.15 0.94 1.96
C LEU A 106 -2.61 2.32 2.42
N MET A 107 -3.25 2.94 3.41
CA MET A 107 -2.73 4.19 4.00
C MET A 107 -1.30 3.98 4.53
N VAL A 108 -1.06 2.87 5.23
CA VAL A 108 0.29 2.48 5.70
C VAL A 108 1.27 2.43 4.53
N MET A 109 0.96 1.67 3.48
CA MET A 109 1.84 1.53 2.31
C MET A 109 2.11 2.88 1.63
N LEU A 110 1.08 3.73 1.52
CA LEU A 110 1.16 5.06 0.92
C LEU A 110 2.09 5.97 1.72
N TYR A 111 1.92 6.05 3.04
CA TYR A 111 2.78 6.86 3.90
C TYR A 111 4.23 6.36 3.91
N LEU A 112 4.46 5.04 3.93
CA LEU A 112 5.80 4.47 3.79
C LEU A 112 6.45 4.84 2.45
N LYS A 113 5.69 4.86 1.36
CA LYS A 113 6.22 5.21 0.05
C LYS A 113 6.52 6.71 -0.06
N TYR A 114 5.68 7.58 0.51
CA TYR A 114 5.98 9.01 0.66
C TYR A 114 7.22 9.25 1.51
N ALA A 115 7.37 8.53 2.63
CA ALA A 115 8.56 8.60 3.48
C ALA A 115 9.82 8.21 2.68
N ASN A 116 9.79 7.08 1.98
CA ASN A 116 10.90 6.63 1.14
C ASN A 116 11.22 7.61 -0.01
N TYR A 117 10.20 8.20 -0.63
CA TYR A 117 10.38 9.25 -1.64
C TYR A 117 11.08 10.47 -1.03
N LYS A 118 10.61 10.99 0.12
CA LYS A 118 11.25 12.12 0.80
C LYS A 118 12.70 11.83 1.16
N ILE A 119 13.00 10.62 1.62
CA ILE A 119 14.39 10.18 1.85
C ILE A 119 15.22 10.30 0.56
N SER A 120 14.69 9.88 -0.59
CA SER A 120 15.42 9.91 -1.87
C SER A 120 15.78 11.32 -2.34
N ILE A 121 14.98 12.31 -1.95
CA ILE A 121 15.20 13.74 -2.25
C ILE A 121 15.81 14.51 -1.07
N ASN A 122 16.31 13.82 -0.03
CA ASN A 122 16.89 14.40 1.20
C ASN A 122 15.95 15.31 2.00
N PHE A 123 14.64 15.03 1.98
CA PHE A 123 13.63 15.65 2.83
C PHE A 123 13.32 14.79 4.07
N ASP A 124 12.77 15.44 5.10
CA ASP A 124 12.37 14.79 6.35
C ASP A 124 11.11 13.90 6.16
N PRO A 125 11.22 12.57 6.37
CA PRO A 125 10.10 11.63 6.24
C PRO A 125 9.32 11.43 7.54
N PHE A 126 9.74 12.02 8.67
CA PHE A 126 9.27 11.62 10.00
C PHE A 126 7.75 11.74 10.17
N LYS A 127 7.16 12.81 9.66
CA LYS A 127 5.70 13.02 9.70
C LYS A 127 4.92 11.95 8.94
N ASP A 128 5.47 11.39 7.86
CA ASP A 128 4.80 10.33 7.11
C ASP A 128 4.97 8.99 7.82
N PHE A 129 6.12 8.75 8.44
CA PHE A 129 6.32 7.60 9.30
C PHE A 129 5.35 7.57 10.49
N GLU A 130 5.13 8.70 11.17
CA GLU A 130 4.14 8.83 12.24
C GLU A 130 2.73 8.43 11.75
N LYS A 131 2.34 8.94 10.58
CA LYS A 131 1.03 8.60 9.98
C LYS A 131 0.93 7.13 9.58
N ALA A 132 2.01 6.53 9.09
CA ALA A 132 2.09 5.10 8.80
C ALA A 132 1.93 4.29 10.09
N GLU A 133 2.64 4.65 11.15
CA GLU A 133 2.57 3.99 12.46
C GLU A 133 1.16 4.07 13.06
N ASP A 134 0.56 5.26 13.05
CA ASP A 134 -0.81 5.47 13.55
C ASP A 134 -1.84 4.64 12.78
N SER A 135 -1.70 4.57 11.46
CA SER A 135 -2.57 3.76 10.61
C SER A 135 -2.38 2.27 10.91
N ALA A 136 -1.14 1.82 11.10
CA ALA A 136 -0.83 0.43 11.41
C ALA A 136 -1.29 0.00 12.81
N LYS A 137 -1.22 0.88 13.81
CA LYS A 137 -1.80 0.64 15.14
C LYS A 137 -3.31 0.37 15.05
N LYS A 138 -4.02 1.13 14.21
CA LYS A 138 -5.44 0.88 13.93
C LYS A 138 -5.64 -0.50 13.28
N VAL A 139 -4.78 -0.90 12.34
CA VAL A 139 -4.85 -2.25 11.75
C VAL A 139 -4.64 -3.33 12.79
N ILE A 140 -3.62 -3.20 13.66
CA ILE A 140 -3.34 -4.20 14.70
C ILE A 140 -4.53 -4.40 15.64
N SER A 141 -5.23 -3.32 15.98
CA SER A 141 -6.42 -3.41 16.83
C SER A 141 -7.57 -4.22 16.20
N ILE A 142 -7.53 -4.40 14.88
CA ILE A 142 -8.50 -5.18 14.11
C ILE A 142 -7.95 -6.58 13.76
N ASN A 143 -6.64 -6.68 13.50
CA ASN A 143 -5.94 -7.90 13.13
C ASN A 143 -4.60 -8.00 13.86
N GLU A 144 -4.54 -8.83 14.89
CA GLU A 144 -3.37 -9.01 15.75
C GLU A 144 -2.14 -9.58 14.99
N ASN A 145 -2.34 -10.25 13.86
CA ASN A 145 -1.27 -10.86 13.05
C ASN A 145 -0.83 -9.97 11.87
N TYR A 146 -0.51 -8.72 12.15
CA TYR A 146 -0.16 -7.73 11.13
C TYR A 146 1.36 -7.53 10.97
N TYR A 147 1.96 -8.23 10.00
CA TYR A 147 3.41 -8.19 9.76
C TYR A 147 3.91 -6.82 9.29
N LEU A 148 3.09 -6.04 8.56
CA LEU A 148 3.49 -4.74 8.00
C LEU A 148 3.79 -3.70 9.08
N TYR A 149 3.18 -3.80 10.28
CA TYR A 149 3.59 -2.96 11.43
C TYR A 149 5.06 -3.17 11.80
N ASN A 150 5.50 -4.44 11.83
CA ASN A 150 6.89 -4.74 12.14
C ASN A 150 7.81 -4.16 11.04
N GLU A 151 7.38 -4.11 9.78
CA GLU A 151 8.15 -3.42 8.73
C GLU A 151 8.25 -1.92 8.95
N ILE A 152 7.14 -1.25 9.30
CA ILE A 152 7.12 0.19 9.59
C ILE A 152 8.08 0.52 10.74
N MET A 153 7.97 -0.21 11.85
CA MET A 153 8.83 0.03 13.01
C MET A 153 10.30 -0.17 12.65
N ALA A 154 10.61 -1.20 11.84
CA ALA A 154 11.95 -1.41 11.35
C ALA A 154 12.43 -0.26 10.44
N GLU A 155 11.58 0.30 9.58
CA GLU A 155 11.92 1.47 8.74
C GLU A 155 12.20 2.72 9.56
N ILE A 156 11.34 3.02 10.55
CA ILE A 156 11.49 4.17 11.46
C ILE A 156 12.81 4.08 12.22
N LEU A 157 13.11 2.92 12.78
CA LEU A 157 14.32 2.68 13.56
C LEU A 157 15.57 2.71 12.68
N ASN A 158 15.50 2.16 11.47
CA ASN A 158 16.58 2.23 10.48
C ASN A 158 16.89 3.68 10.06
N PHE A 159 15.85 4.48 9.81
CA PHE A 159 16.00 5.90 9.52
C PHE A 159 16.57 6.68 10.71
N SER A 160 16.09 6.38 11.92
CA SER A 160 16.59 6.99 13.16
C SER A 160 18.06 6.65 13.40
N ALA A 161 18.47 5.40 13.16
CA ALA A 161 19.86 4.94 13.25
C ALA A 161 20.81 5.67 12.28
N LYS A 162 20.31 6.05 11.09
CA LYS A 162 21.10 6.80 10.09
C LYS A 162 21.38 8.24 10.52
N ASN A 163 20.47 8.86 11.27
CA ASN A 163 20.50 10.31 11.56
C ASN A 163 20.90 10.66 12.99
N LYS A 164 20.76 9.73 13.95
CA LYS A 164 21.13 9.91 15.35
C LYS A 164 21.89 8.65 15.78
N ASP A 165 23.19 8.79 15.91
CA ASP A 165 24.17 7.73 16.14
C ASP A 165 23.82 6.81 17.32
N PHE A 166 23.24 5.64 17.08
CA PHE A 166 22.75 4.75 18.15
C PHE A 166 22.61 3.29 17.71
N LYS A 167 23.53 2.44 18.21
CA LYS A 167 23.48 0.95 18.09
C LYS A 167 22.16 0.35 18.58
N ILE A 168 21.46 1.03 19.51
CA ILE A 168 20.18 0.55 20.06
C ILE A 168 19.06 0.51 19.01
N PHE A 169 18.96 1.51 18.11
CA PHE A 169 17.95 1.52 17.05
C PHE A 169 18.18 0.43 16.00
N ILE A 170 19.44 0.11 15.73
CA ILE A 170 19.79 -1.02 14.85
C ILE A 170 19.29 -2.34 15.48
N ILE A 171 19.59 -2.57 16.76
CA ILE A 171 19.17 -3.79 17.46
C ILE A 171 17.65 -3.92 17.50
N GLU A 172 16.94 -2.82 17.76
CA GLU A 172 15.47 -2.84 17.76
C GLU A 172 14.89 -3.08 16.37
N ALA A 173 15.44 -2.45 15.33
CA ALA A 173 15.02 -2.68 13.94
C ALA A 173 15.16 -4.16 13.57
N GLU A 174 16.23 -4.85 14.00
CA GLU A 174 16.42 -6.28 13.74
C GLU A 174 15.35 -7.15 14.37
N LYS A 175 14.93 -6.84 15.60
CA LYS A 175 13.85 -7.60 16.27
C LYS A 175 12.56 -7.50 15.49
N PHE A 176 12.24 -6.32 14.97
CA PHE A 176 11.06 -6.12 14.13
C PHE A 176 11.20 -6.80 12.76
N ILE A 177 12.37 -6.71 12.13
CA ILE A 177 12.68 -7.44 10.89
C ILE A 177 12.47 -8.95 11.08
N GLU A 178 12.99 -9.53 12.16
CA GLU A 178 12.86 -10.96 12.44
C GLU A 178 11.41 -11.39 12.65
N LYS A 179 10.65 -10.61 13.43
CA LYS A 179 9.21 -10.85 13.61
C LYS A 179 8.45 -10.80 12.29
N SER A 180 8.71 -9.78 11.47
CA SER A 180 8.08 -9.64 10.15
C SER A 180 8.41 -10.82 9.24
N SER A 181 9.69 -11.21 9.15
CA SER A 181 10.13 -12.34 8.31
C SER A 181 9.52 -13.68 8.76
N LYS A 182 9.27 -13.89 10.06
CA LYS A 182 8.59 -15.10 10.55
C LYS A 182 7.12 -15.14 10.13
N MET A 183 6.46 -13.98 10.08
CA MET A 183 5.05 -13.86 9.70
C MET A 183 4.85 -13.89 8.18
N ASN A 184 5.79 -13.32 7.40
CA ASN A 184 5.76 -13.32 5.94
C ASN A 184 7.18 -13.51 5.36
N PRO A 185 7.64 -14.76 5.18
CA PRO A 185 9.00 -15.06 4.72
C PRO A 185 9.30 -14.64 3.27
N GLU A 186 8.27 -14.49 2.43
CA GLU A 186 8.41 -14.16 1.01
C GLU A 186 8.49 -12.65 0.75
N ASN A 187 8.40 -11.82 1.80
CA ASN A 187 8.37 -10.37 1.66
C ASN A 187 9.73 -9.79 1.23
N GLU A 188 9.88 -9.45 -0.05
CA GLU A 188 11.12 -8.89 -0.60
C GLU A 188 11.61 -7.60 0.11
N ASN A 189 10.68 -6.78 0.64
CA ASN A 189 11.05 -5.53 1.29
C ASN A 189 11.86 -5.77 2.58
N ILE A 190 11.58 -6.86 3.29
CA ILE A 190 12.28 -7.19 4.54
C ILE A 190 13.76 -7.54 4.29
N TYR A 191 14.05 -8.18 3.15
CA TYR A 191 15.42 -8.49 2.74
C TYR A 191 16.19 -7.23 2.39
N LYS A 192 15.57 -6.30 1.66
CA LYS A 192 16.15 -4.99 1.34
C LYS A 192 16.41 -4.18 2.61
N LEU A 193 15.50 -4.21 3.59
CA LEU A 193 15.69 -3.56 4.89
C LEU A 193 16.88 -4.14 5.64
N ARG A 194 16.95 -5.47 5.71
CA ARG A 194 18.05 -6.18 6.38
C ARG A 194 19.40 -5.85 5.74
N GLU A 195 19.46 -5.78 4.41
CA GLU A 195 20.67 -5.37 3.69
C GLU A 195 21.08 -3.93 4.04
N ARG A 196 20.15 -2.97 4.02
CA ARG A 196 20.40 -1.57 4.41
C ARG A 196 20.91 -1.47 5.85
N LEU A 197 20.28 -2.19 6.78
CA LEU A 197 20.67 -2.20 8.19
C LEU A 197 22.07 -2.81 8.40
N SER A 198 22.41 -3.87 7.64
CA SER A 198 23.73 -4.49 7.66
C SER A 198 24.84 -3.53 7.22
N LYS A 199 24.54 -2.61 6.29
CA LYS A 199 25.49 -1.59 5.83
C LYS A 199 25.74 -0.58 6.95
N LEU A 200 24.69 -0.12 7.65
CA LEU A 200 24.85 0.80 8.79
C LEU A 200 25.71 0.20 9.91
N LYS A 201 25.61 -1.11 10.15
CA LYS A 201 26.48 -1.82 11.13
C LYS A 201 27.97 -1.78 10.79
N LYS A 202 28.35 -1.65 9.52
CA LYS A 202 29.76 -1.66 9.09
C LYS A 202 30.47 -0.33 9.32
N PHE A 203 29.70 0.74 9.55
CA PHE A 203 30.22 2.11 9.73
C PHE A 203 30.19 2.57 11.20
N ASN A 204 29.75 1.71 12.14
CA ASN A 204 29.64 1.93 13.59
C ASN A 204 30.40 0.87 14.41
#